data_AF-A0A645C7G9-F1
#
_entry.id   AF-A0A645C7G9-F1
#
_cell.length_a   1.000
_cell.length_b   1.000
_cell.length_c   1.000
_cell.angle_alpha   90.00
_cell.angle_beta   90.00
_cell.angle_gamma   90.00
#
_symmetry.space_group_name_H-M   'P 1'
#
loop_
_entity.id
_entity.type
_entity.pdbx_description
1 polymer ?
#
loop_
_entity_poly.entity_id
_entity_poly.type
_entity_poly.pdbx_seq_one_letter_code
_entity_poly.pdbx_strand_id
1 'polypeptide(L)'
;MIFSDSDRKRIEKQFDSYCKKTVRNRARDIYRAKGQRRQQEVLFSELSYEPAAPETLYKVDMNSFSVLGNFINIESDALTEALRRLPEKKRIIILLSYFMDMTDQEISRQLHSARSSVQAARNRTLKEMRDILESKK
;
A
#
# COMPACT_ATOMS: atom_id res chain seq x y z
N MET A 1 -60.73 20.41 0.48
CA MET A 1 -61.07 19.84 1.80
C MET A 1 -60.53 20.81 2.86
N ILE A 2 -61.40 21.51 3.59
CA ILE A 2 -60.98 22.49 4.61
C ILE A 2 -60.97 21.76 5.95
N PHE A 3 -59.78 21.55 6.53
CA PHE A 3 -59.66 20.98 7.88
C PHE A 3 -60.19 21.94 8.92
N SER A 4 -60.99 21.41 9.86
CA SER A 4 -61.45 22.17 11.04
C SER A 4 -60.28 22.51 11.96
N ASP A 5 -60.42 23.53 12.81
CA ASP A 5 -59.37 23.91 13.76
C ASP A 5 -59.02 22.80 14.76
N SER A 6 -59.98 21.92 15.08
CA SER A 6 -59.74 20.75 15.92
C SER A 6 -58.91 19.70 15.20
N ASP A 7 -59.15 19.49 13.90
CA ASP A 7 -58.34 18.59 13.07
C ASP A 7 -56.90 19.08 12.94
N ARG A 8 -56.70 20.38 12.71
CA ARG A 8 -55.35 21.00 12.64
C ARG A 8 -54.58 20.80 13.94
N LYS A 9 -55.19 21.13 15.09
CA LYS A 9 -54.57 20.92 16.41
C LYS A 9 -54.24 19.46 16.69
N ARG A 10 -55.09 18.52 16.23
CA ARG A 10 -54.81 17.08 16.36
C ARG A 10 -53.60 16.67 15.52
N ILE A 11 -53.53 17.12 14.27
CA ILE A 11 -52.40 16.83 13.36
C ILE A 11 -51.09 17.39 13.93
N GLU A 12 -51.09 18.63 14.42
CA GLU A 12 -49.93 19.26 15.06
C GLU A 12 -49.41 18.44 16.25
N LYS A 13 -50.32 18.03 17.16
CA LYS A 13 -49.95 17.21 18.32
C LYS A 13 -49.41 15.83 17.93
N GLN A 14 -49.97 15.21 16.89
CA GLN A 14 -49.49 13.93 16.38
C GLN A 14 -48.08 14.06 15.79
N PHE A 15 -47.85 15.12 15.00
CA PHE A 15 -46.54 15.42 14.43
C PHE A 15 -45.50 15.71 15.51
N ASP A 16 -45.82 16.55 16.50
CA ASP A 16 -44.93 16.86 17.62
C ASP A 16 -44.56 15.60 18.43
N SER A 17 -45.55 14.77 18.75
CA SER A 17 -45.34 13.49 19.44
C SER A 17 -44.44 12.55 18.62
N TYR A 18 -44.66 12.45 17.31
CA TYR A 18 -43.84 11.67 16.40
C TYR A 18 -42.39 12.16 16.39
N CYS A 19 -42.16 13.46 16.19
CA CYS A 19 -40.83 14.06 16.18
C CYS A 19 -40.08 13.80 17.49
N LYS A 20 -40.72 14.04 18.64
CA LYS A 20 -40.14 13.78 19.97
C LYS A 20 -39.79 12.30 20.17
N LYS A 21 -40.65 11.39 19.71
CA LYS A 21 -40.41 9.94 19.79
C LYS A 21 -39.23 9.51 18.91
N THR A 22 -39.17 10.01 17.68
CA THR A 22 -38.10 9.70 16.72
C THR A 22 -36.74 10.14 17.25
N VAL A 23 -36.61 11.39 17.73
CA VAL A 23 -35.36 11.89 18.32
C VAL A 23 -34.93 11.06 19.52
N ARG A 24 -35.85 10.77 20.45
CA ARG A 24 -35.57 9.96 21.64
C ARG A 24 -35.10 8.55 21.28
N ASN A 25 -35.74 7.91 20.32
CA ASN A 25 -35.36 6.57 19.88
C ASN A 25 -33.99 6.59 19.20
N ARG A 26 -33.74 7.56 18.32
CA ARG A 26 -32.43 7.70 17.66
C ARG A 26 -31.30 7.88 18.66
N ALA A 27 -31.50 8.71 19.68
CA ALA A 27 -30.54 8.88 20.76
C ALA A 27 -30.26 7.55 21.48
N ARG A 28 -31.31 6.81 21.85
CA ARG A 28 -31.18 5.49 22.49
C ARG A 28 -30.39 4.51 21.63
N ASP A 29 -30.63 4.47 20.33
CA ASP A 29 -29.92 3.58 19.40
C ASP A 29 -28.44 3.95 19.27
N ILE A 30 -28.09 5.24 19.28
CA ILE A 30 -26.70 5.69 19.32
C ILE A 30 -26.01 5.21 20.59
N TYR A 31 -26.64 5.35 21.76
CA TYR A 31 -26.05 4.89 23.01
C TYR A 31 -25.89 3.37 23.06
N ARG A 32 -26.85 2.61 22.53
CA ARG A 32 -26.72 1.14 22.39
C ARG A 32 -25.56 0.76 21.48
N ALA A 33 -25.43 1.39 20.32
CA ALA A 33 -24.33 1.13 19.40
C ALA A 33 -22.97 1.49 20.02
N LYS A 34 -22.87 2.61 20.74
CA LYS A 34 -21.66 2.97 21.51
C LYS A 34 -21.35 1.97 22.63
N GLY A 35 -22.36 1.39 23.26
CA GLY A 35 -22.19 0.34 24.27
C GLY A 35 -21.63 -0.96 23.67
N GLN A 36 -22.19 -1.40 22.55
CA GLN A 36 -21.71 -2.59 21.82
C GLN A 36 -20.28 -2.41 21.32
N ARG A 37 -19.95 -1.26 20.74
CA ARG A 37 -18.58 -0.94 20.30
C ARG A 37 -17.60 -1.00 21.47
N ARG A 38 -17.93 -0.42 22.62
CA ARG A 38 -17.07 -0.46 23.82
C ARG A 38 -16.83 -1.85 24.40
N GLN A 39 -17.65 -2.85 24.08
CA GLN A 39 -17.39 -4.24 24.47
C GLN A 39 -16.33 -4.91 23.58
N GLN A 40 -16.06 -4.36 22.40
CA GLN A 40 -15.11 -4.88 21.41
C GLN A 40 -13.89 -3.96 21.22
N GLU A 41 -13.99 -2.69 21.58
CA GLU A 41 -12.90 -1.71 21.54
C GLU A 41 -11.94 -1.93 22.74
N VAL A 42 -10.64 -2.02 22.44
CA VAL A 42 -9.55 -1.98 23.42
C VAL A 42 -8.88 -0.61 23.37
N LEU A 43 -8.22 -0.18 24.45
CA LEU A 43 -7.48 1.08 24.42
C LEU A 43 -6.33 0.99 23.42
N PHE A 44 -6.02 2.09 22.74
CA PHE A 44 -4.88 2.13 21.82
C PHE A 44 -3.56 1.77 22.52
N SER A 45 -3.41 2.12 23.80
CA SER A 45 -2.26 1.76 24.64
C SER A 45 -2.22 0.29 25.05
N GLU A 46 -3.35 -0.41 24.98
CA GLU A 46 -3.49 -1.84 25.26
C GLU A 46 -3.41 -2.68 23.99
N LEU A 47 -3.34 -2.05 22.81
CA LEU A 47 -2.95 -2.73 21.59
C LEU A 47 -1.52 -3.24 21.78
N SER A 48 -1.36 -4.56 21.76
CA SER A 48 -0.03 -5.14 21.58
C SER A 48 0.54 -4.57 20.29
N TYR A 49 1.70 -3.92 20.35
CA TYR A 49 2.49 -3.59 19.17
C TYR A 49 3.11 -4.89 18.63
N GLU A 50 2.27 -5.85 18.29
CA GLU A 50 2.62 -6.74 17.22
C GLU A 50 2.31 -5.93 15.96
N PRO A 51 3.29 -5.63 15.09
CA PRO A 51 2.93 -5.23 13.75
C PRO A 51 2.05 -6.36 13.26
N ALA A 52 0.74 -6.10 13.17
CA ALA A 52 -0.15 -6.88 12.34
C ALA A 52 0.52 -6.81 10.99
N ALA A 53 1.30 -7.84 10.68
CA ALA A 53 1.90 -7.96 9.39
C ALA A 53 0.79 -8.60 8.59
N PRO A 54 -0.01 -7.83 7.83
CA PRO A 54 -0.83 -8.47 6.85
C PRO A 54 0.17 -9.20 5.96
N GLU A 55 -0.08 -10.47 5.67
CA GLU A 55 0.78 -11.28 4.80
C GLU A 55 1.00 -10.61 3.41
N THR A 56 0.23 -9.55 3.11
CA THR A 56 0.42 -8.63 1.98
C THR A 56 1.62 -7.67 2.10
N LEU A 57 2.09 -7.33 3.30
CA LEU A 57 3.28 -6.50 3.53
C LEU A 57 4.59 -7.29 3.41
N TYR A 58 4.58 -8.61 3.63
CA TYR A 58 5.79 -9.44 3.47
C TYR A 58 6.16 -9.74 2.01
N LYS A 59 5.21 -9.65 1.06
CA LYS A 59 5.56 -9.72 -0.36
C LYS A 59 6.40 -8.53 -0.83
N VAL A 60 6.29 -7.39 -0.14
CA VAL A 60 7.04 -6.16 -0.48
C VAL A 60 8.54 -6.35 -0.31
N ASP A 61 8.97 -7.18 0.64
CA ASP A 61 10.41 -7.39 0.93
C ASP A 61 11.03 -8.45 -0.01
N MET A 62 10.24 -9.44 -0.43
CA MET A 62 10.71 -10.51 -1.31
C MET A 62 10.94 -10.06 -2.76
N ASN A 63 10.48 -8.88 -3.20
CA ASN A 63 10.73 -8.43 -4.58
C ASN A 63 11.25 -6.99 -4.67
N SER A 64 11.87 -6.47 -3.62
CA SER A 64 12.41 -5.12 -3.60
C SER A 64 13.94 -5.08 -3.55
N PHE A 65 14.49 -4.00 -4.10
CA PHE A 65 15.90 -3.67 -4.02
C PHE A 65 16.06 -2.23 -3.54
N SER A 66 16.99 -1.99 -2.61
CA SER A 66 17.39 -0.64 -2.21
C SER A 66 18.67 -0.25 -2.95
N VAL A 67 18.60 0.82 -3.74
CA VAL A 67 19.74 1.36 -4.48
C VAL A 67 19.75 2.88 -4.34
N LEU A 68 20.85 3.45 -3.82
CA LEU A 68 21.00 4.89 -3.60
C LEU A 68 19.86 5.52 -2.78
N GLY A 69 19.33 4.79 -1.79
CA GLY A 69 18.20 5.24 -0.98
C GLY A 69 16.83 5.17 -1.65
N ASN A 70 16.74 4.65 -2.89
CA ASN A 70 15.49 4.40 -3.59
C ASN A 70 15.09 2.93 -3.46
N PHE A 71 13.78 2.68 -3.30
CA PHE A 71 13.21 1.34 -3.29
C PHE A 71 12.63 1.01 -4.66
N ILE A 72 13.14 -0.07 -5.27
CA ILE A 72 12.69 -0.58 -6.56
C ILE A 72 11.93 -1.86 -6.32
N ASN A 73 10.61 -1.84 -6.58
CA ASN A 73 9.75 -3.02 -6.48
C ASN A 73 9.60 -3.68 -7.85
N ILE A 74 9.78 -5.00 -7.91
CA ILE A 74 9.72 -5.78 -9.14
C ILE A 74 8.57 -6.78 -9.06
N GLU A 75 7.61 -6.71 -9.97
CA GLU A 75 6.44 -7.60 -9.92
C GLU A 75 6.79 -9.06 -10.27
N SER A 76 7.78 -9.27 -11.14
CA SER A 76 8.15 -10.60 -11.61
C SER A 76 9.12 -11.30 -10.67
N ASP A 77 8.64 -12.36 -10.00
CA ASP A 77 9.46 -13.23 -9.14
C ASP A 77 10.67 -13.82 -9.88
N ALA A 78 10.50 -14.20 -11.15
CA ALA A 78 11.57 -14.75 -11.98
C ALA A 78 12.66 -13.70 -12.24
N LEU A 79 12.27 -12.45 -12.50
CA LEU A 79 13.20 -11.34 -12.72
C LEU A 79 13.93 -10.97 -11.42
N THR A 80 13.21 -10.89 -10.30
CA THR A 80 13.79 -10.66 -8.98
C THR A 80 14.85 -11.71 -8.65
N GLU A 81 14.53 -12.98 -8.85
CA GLU A 81 15.45 -14.09 -8.58
C GLU A 81 16.67 -14.07 -9.52
N ALA A 82 16.49 -13.71 -10.80
CA ALA A 82 17.62 -13.53 -11.71
C ALA A 82 18.54 -12.39 -11.25
N LEU A 83 17.97 -11.25 -10.83
CA LEU A 83 18.72 -10.12 -10.30
C LEU A 83 19.47 -10.47 -9.01
N ARG A 84 18.88 -11.28 -8.12
CA ARG A 84 19.54 -11.77 -6.90
C ARG A 84 20.76 -12.63 -7.15
N ARG A 85 20.77 -13.42 -8.22
CA ARG A 85 21.92 -14.26 -8.59
C ARG A 85 23.12 -13.46 -9.11
N LEU A 86 22.88 -12.23 -9.57
CA LEU A 86 23.96 -11.38 -10.03
C LEU A 86 24.83 -10.87 -8.88
N PRO A 87 26.15 -10.72 -9.09
CA PRO A 87 27.02 -9.92 -8.25
C PRO A 87 26.47 -8.51 -8.04
N GLU A 88 26.62 -7.97 -6.83
CA GLU A 88 26.04 -6.69 -6.42
C GLU A 88 26.32 -5.55 -7.41
N LYS A 89 27.58 -5.38 -7.84
CA LYS A 89 27.96 -4.33 -8.80
C LYS A 89 27.21 -4.43 -10.12
N LYS A 90 27.02 -5.64 -10.65
CA LYS A 90 26.27 -5.87 -11.90
C LYS A 90 24.78 -5.57 -11.70
N ARG A 91 24.23 -6.01 -10.57
CA ARG A 91 22.83 -5.76 -10.20
C ARG A 91 22.54 -4.27 -10.10
N ILE A 92 23.37 -3.50 -9.39
CA ILE A 92 23.24 -2.05 -9.26
C ILE A 92 23.24 -1.38 -10.64
N ILE A 93 24.15 -1.74 -11.54
CA ILE A 93 24.19 -1.16 -12.89
C ILE A 93 22.88 -1.40 -13.66
N ILE A 94 22.30 -2.59 -13.57
CA ILE A 94 21.03 -2.89 -14.23
C ILE A 94 19.88 -2.10 -13.60
N LEU A 95 19.80 -2.08 -12.26
CA LEU A 95 18.77 -1.35 -11.54
C LEU A 95 18.80 0.15 -11.88
N LEU A 96 19.98 0.78 -11.87
CA LEU A 96 20.12 2.18 -12.24
C LEU A 96 19.76 2.44 -13.71
N SER A 97 20.17 1.55 -14.63
CA SER A 97 19.96 1.76 -16.07
C SER A 97 18.54 1.55 -16.55
N TYR A 98 17.78 0.63 -15.94
CA TYR A 98 16.46 0.22 -16.43
C TYR A 98 15.30 0.58 -15.52
N PHE A 99 15.55 0.80 -14.23
CA PHE A 99 14.51 1.16 -13.25
C PHE A 99 14.63 2.61 -12.78
N MET A 100 15.78 3.27 -13.00
CA MET A 100 15.98 4.68 -12.68
C MET A 100 16.35 5.53 -13.91
N ASP A 101 16.23 4.96 -15.12
CA ASP A 101 16.51 5.61 -16.42
C ASP A 101 17.87 6.33 -16.51
N MET A 102 18.86 5.92 -15.71
CA MET A 102 20.17 6.54 -15.71
C MET A 102 20.98 6.09 -16.92
N THR A 103 21.61 7.04 -17.59
CA THR A 103 22.56 6.77 -18.67
C THR A 103 23.85 6.15 -18.13
N ASP A 104 24.61 5.42 -18.98
CA ASP A 104 25.91 4.87 -18.57
C ASP A 104 26.87 5.95 -18.05
N GLN A 105 26.73 7.19 -18.53
CA GLN A 105 27.55 8.31 -18.09
C GLN A 105 27.16 8.77 -16.67
N GLU A 106 25.87 8.86 -16.35
CA GLU A 106 25.40 9.17 -15.00
C GLU A 106 25.77 8.05 -14.03
N ILE A 107 25.58 6.80 -14.42
CA ILE A 107 25.99 5.63 -13.62
C ILE A 107 27.50 5.62 -13.40
N SER A 108 28.29 5.97 -14.43
CA SER A 108 29.76 6.02 -14.30
C SER A 108 30.22 7.05 -13.27
N ARG A 109 29.55 8.21 -13.22
CA ARG A 109 29.80 9.25 -12.21
C ARG A 109 29.40 8.77 -10.83
N GLN A 110 28.23 8.15 -10.73
CA GLN A 110 27.67 7.64 -9.48
C GLN A 110 28.50 6.51 -8.86
N LEU A 111 29.07 5.64 -9.68
CA LEU A 111 29.87 4.48 -9.24
C LEU A 111 31.38 4.73 -9.32
N HIS A 112 31.82 5.96 -9.59
CA HIS A 112 33.22 6.34 -9.77
C HIS A 112 34.00 5.37 -10.69
N SER A 113 33.43 5.06 -11.85
CA SER A 113 34.00 4.11 -12.81
C SER A 113 34.00 4.69 -14.22
N ALA A 114 34.73 4.07 -15.16
CA ALA A 114 34.71 4.51 -16.55
C ALA A 114 33.37 4.15 -17.22
N ARG A 115 32.83 5.06 -18.05
CA ARG A 115 31.61 4.81 -18.85
C ARG A 115 31.69 3.49 -19.65
N SER A 116 32.84 3.22 -20.26
CA SER A 116 33.07 1.99 -21.03
C SER A 116 32.96 0.73 -20.17
N SER A 117 33.42 0.78 -18.91
CA SER A 117 33.27 -0.32 -17.96
C SER A 117 31.81 -0.54 -17.57
N VAL A 118 31.03 0.52 -17.37
CA VAL A 118 29.59 0.43 -17.08
C VAL A 118 28.85 -0.20 -18.26
N GLN A 119 29.07 0.30 -19.47
CA GLN A 119 28.45 -0.22 -20.69
C GLN A 119 28.78 -1.70 -20.91
N ALA A 120 30.05 -2.08 -20.74
CA ALA A 120 30.49 -3.47 -20.87
C ALA A 120 29.87 -4.36 -19.80
N ALA A 121 29.82 -3.90 -18.55
CA ALA A 121 29.19 -4.62 -17.45
C ALA A 121 27.68 -4.80 -17.71
N ARG A 122 26.98 -3.74 -18.12
CA ARG A 122 25.55 -3.80 -18.47
C ARG A 122 25.27 -4.84 -19.55
N ASN A 123 25.99 -4.79 -20.66
CA ASN A 123 25.81 -5.73 -21.78
C ASN A 123 26.07 -7.19 -21.39
N ARG A 124 27.16 -7.44 -20.65
CA ARG A 124 27.47 -8.79 -20.15
C ARG A 124 26.40 -9.29 -19.17
N THR A 125 25.93 -8.41 -18.30
CA THR A 125 24.92 -8.75 -17.30
C THR A 125 23.58 -9.07 -17.95
N LEU A 126 23.15 -8.31 -18.97
CA LEU A 126 21.93 -8.60 -19.72
C LEU A 126 21.99 -9.97 -20.41
N LYS A 127 23.15 -10.33 -20.97
CA LYS A 127 23.36 -11.67 -21.54
C LYS A 127 23.22 -12.76 -20.48
N GLU A 128 23.88 -12.59 -19.33
CA GLU A 128 23.79 -13.52 -18.20
C GLU A 128 22.36 -13.66 -17.66
N MET A 129 21.63 -12.56 -17.51
CA MET A 129 20.23 -12.58 -17.09
C MET A 129 19.34 -13.30 -18.10
N ARG A 130 19.59 -13.11 -19.40
CA ARG A 130 18.87 -13.84 -20.45
C ARG A 130 19.07 -15.35 -20.33
N ASP A 131 20.31 -15.79 -20.15
CA ASP A 131 20.63 -17.22 -19.98
C ASP A 131 19.96 -17.80 -18.72
N ILE A 132 19.93 -17.05 -17.60
CA ILE A 132 19.26 -17.45 -16.36
C ILE A 132 17.74 -17.59 -16.54
N LEU A 133 17.12 -16.67 -17.28
CA LEU A 133 15.68 -16.65 -17.49
C LEU A 133 15.23 -17.70 -18.52
N GLU A 134 16.01 -17.93 -19.57
CA GLU A 134 15.70 -18.91 -20.61
C GLU A 134 15.96 -20.36 -20.15
N SER A 135 16.91 -20.58 -19.23
CA SER A 135 17.21 -21.92 -18.67
C SER A 135 16.20 -22.41 -17.64
N LYS A 136 15.30 -21.56 -17.15
CA LYS A 136 14.20 -21.90 -16.22
C LYS A 136 12.92 -22.37 -16.93
N LYS A 137 12.99 -22.73 -18.22
CA LYS A 137 11.86 -23.24 -19.00
C LYS A 137 11.48 -24.67 -18.64
#